data_AF-A0A9D6IFM5-F1
#
_entry.id   AF-A0A9D6IFM5-F1
#
_cell.length_a   1.000
_cell.length_b   1.000
_cell.length_c   1.000
_cell.angle_alpha   90.00
_cell.angle_beta   90.00
_cell.angle_gamma   90.00
#
_symmetry.space_group_name_H-M   'P 1'
#
loop_
_entity.id
_entity.type
_entity.pdbx_description
1 polymer ?
#
loop_
_entity_poly.entity_id
_entity_poly.type
_entity_poly.pdbx_seq_one_letter_code
_entity_poly.pdbx_strand_id
1 'polypeptide(L)'
;MRIALALLTSVILASSVHAQGAPSGTPPSLRLVHGVNKKKGEITFLVTVTRVVPVVVEEEVIVNGQAQKVTVTKYQTVLEQRFQAINAASSRVITTAGQQLPIDQVWKRVKANTVVAVSDNGAVPAAAYLKALSVDTLVIIPPPAALVPAPPVPAPKPKRLPPVKV
;
A
#
# COMPACT_ATOMS: atom_id res chain seq x y z
N MET A 1 -15.16 46.43 -54.35
CA MET A 1 -15.57 45.66 -53.15
C MET A 1 -15.83 44.23 -53.56
N ARG A 2 -15.04 43.26 -53.07
CA ARG A 2 -15.31 41.82 -53.21
C ARG A 2 -15.01 41.19 -51.85
N ILE A 3 -16.08 40.78 -51.15
CA ILE A 3 -16.00 40.09 -49.86
C ILE A 3 -15.99 38.61 -50.17
N ALA A 4 -14.86 37.93 -49.93
CA ALA A 4 -14.74 36.49 -50.03
C ALA A 4 -15.14 35.87 -48.69
N LEU A 5 -16.27 35.19 -48.67
CA LEU A 5 -16.82 34.46 -47.54
C LEU A 5 -16.12 33.09 -47.45
N ALA A 6 -15.19 32.93 -46.50
CA ALA A 6 -14.55 31.64 -46.22
C ALA A 6 -15.45 30.82 -45.29
N LEU A 7 -16.03 29.74 -45.83
CA LEU A 7 -16.76 28.72 -45.06
C LEU A 7 -15.79 27.92 -44.19
N LEU A 8 -15.90 28.10 -42.88
CA LEU A 8 -15.16 27.36 -41.86
C LEU A 8 -15.88 26.03 -41.57
N THR A 9 -15.46 24.96 -42.23
CA THR A 9 -16.03 23.62 -42.04
C THR A 9 -15.44 22.99 -40.77
N SER A 10 -16.17 23.06 -39.66
CA SER A 10 -15.81 22.40 -38.40
C SER A 10 -16.01 20.89 -38.51
N VAL A 11 -14.94 20.12 -38.73
CA VAL A 11 -14.96 18.66 -38.64
C VAL A 11 -15.03 18.27 -37.16
N ILE A 12 -16.20 17.82 -36.71
CA ILE A 12 -16.37 17.22 -35.38
C ILE A 12 -15.85 15.78 -35.46
N LEU A 13 -14.58 15.57 -35.12
CA LEU A 13 -14.03 14.24 -34.89
C LEU A 13 -14.61 13.67 -33.59
N ALA A 14 -15.64 12.83 -33.72
CA ALA A 14 -16.15 12.01 -32.63
C ALA A 14 -15.04 11.05 -32.19
N SER A 15 -14.28 11.44 -31.17
CA SER A 15 -13.26 10.59 -30.57
C SER A 15 -13.98 9.56 -29.70
N SER A 16 -14.13 8.34 -30.23
CA SER A 16 -14.59 7.19 -29.44
C SER A 16 -13.54 6.89 -28.37
N VAL A 17 -13.72 7.48 -27.19
CA VAL A 17 -12.96 7.14 -25.98
C VAL A 17 -13.35 5.73 -25.59
N HIS A 18 -12.66 4.75 -26.16
CA HIS A 18 -12.73 3.39 -25.68
C HIS A 18 -12.06 3.39 -24.31
N ALA A 19 -12.83 3.13 -23.26
CA ALA A 19 -12.30 2.93 -21.92
C ALA A 19 -11.26 1.81 -22.00
N GLN A 20 -9.98 2.16 -21.84
CA GLN A 20 -8.93 1.16 -21.71
C GLN A 20 -9.26 0.34 -20.45
N GLY A 21 -9.30 -0.98 -20.60
CA GLY A 21 -9.55 -1.88 -19.47
C GLY A 21 -8.62 -1.57 -18.30
N ALA A 22 -9.10 -1.79 -17.08
CA ALA A 22 -8.30 -1.54 -15.89
C ALA A 22 -6.93 -2.24 -15.99
N PRO A 23 -5.83 -1.55 -15.61
CA PRO A 23 -4.51 -2.16 -15.58
C PRO A 23 -4.51 -3.45 -14.76
N SER A 24 -3.88 -4.50 -15.28
CA SER A 24 -3.70 -5.74 -14.53
C SER A 24 -2.62 -5.59 -13.44
N GLY A 25 -2.75 -6.40 -12.38
CA GLY A 25 -1.76 -6.47 -11.30
C GLY A 25 -1.94 -5.44 -10.18
N THR A 26 -1.13 -5.59 -9.14
CA THR A 26 -1.15 -4.74 -7.94
C THR A 26 -0.62 -3.34 -8.27
N PRO A 27 -1.36 -2.25 -7.99
CA PRO A 27 -0.85 -0.90 -8.14
C PRO A 27 0.33 -0.66 -7.16
N PRO A 28 1.32 0.18 -7.52
CA PRO A 28 2.33 0.59 -6.56
C PRO A 28 1.73 1.60 -5.56
N SER A 29 2.25 1.60 -4.33
CA SER A 29 1.93 2.61 -3.32
C SER A 29 2.82 3.85 -3.49
N LEU A 30 2.21 5.04 -3.55
CA LEU A 30 2.97 6.29 -3.52
C LEU A 30 3.34 6.62 -2.08
N ARG A 31 4.62 6.87 -1.83
CA ARG A 31 5.14 7.14 -0.49
C ARG A 31 6.03 8.37 -0.48
N LEU A 32 5.89 9.17 0.57
CA LEU A 32 6.80 10.28 0.85
C LEU A 32 8.01 9.74 1.60
N VAL A 33 9.20 9.99 1.05
CA VAL A 33 10.46 9.68 1.73
C VAL A 33 10.59 10.60 2.94
N HIS A 34 10.60 10.01 4.13
CA HIS A 34 10.83 10.75 5.37
C HIS A 34 12.32 11.02 5.57
N GLY A 35 13.17 10.02 5.32
CA GLY A 35 14.61 10.14 5.53
C GLY A 35 15.41 9.12 4.72
N VAL A 36 16.72 9.38 4.61
CA VAL A 36 17.67 8.51 3.90
C VAL A 36 18.91 8.31 4.76
N ASN A 37 19.30 7.05 4.98
CA ASN A 37 20.56 6.70 5.63
C ASN A 37 21.47 5.96 4.64
N LYS A 38 22.31 6.72 3.93
CA LYS A 38 23.22 6.17 2.91
C LYS A 38 24.22 5.16 3.48
N LYS A 39 24.65 5.34 4.73
CA LYS A 39 25.61 4.42 5.39
C LYS A 39 25.00 3.05 5.65
N LYS A 40 23.70 3.01 6.02
CA LYS A 40 22.95 1.75 6.22
C LYS A 40 22.28 1.23 4.96
N GLY A 41 22.25 2.04 3.89
CA GLY A 41 21.52 1.73 2.66
C GLY A 41 20.00 1.79 2.82
N GLU A 42 19.47 2.61 3.73
CA GLU A 42 18.05 2.62 4.09
C GLU A 42 17.32 3.88 3.58
N ILE A 43 16.10 3.68 3.08
CA ILE A 43 15.13 4.73 2.79
C ILE A 43 13.97 4.56 3.78
N THR A 44 13.67 5.58 4.56
CA THR A 44 12.63 5.56 5.58
C THR A 44 11.39 6.28 5.09
N PHE A 45 10.23 5.67 5.30
CA PHE A 45 8.90 6.20 5.01
C PHE A 45 8.13 6.37 6.30
N LEU A 46 7.29 7.39 6.37
CA LEU A 46 6.23 7.46 7.38
C LEU A 46 4.99 6.78 6.79
N VAL A 47 4.53 5.71 7.42
CA VAL A 47 3.35 4.95 6.99
C VAL A 47 2.30 4.96 8.07
N THR A 48 1.02 5.03 7.68
CA THR A 48 -0.11 4.85 8.59
C THR A 48 -0.55 3.40 8.51
N VAL A 49 -0.50 2.70 9.64
CA VAL A 49 -0.98 1.32 9.76
C VAL A 49 -2.21 1.25 10.63
N THR A 50 -3.11 0.35 10.27
CA THR A 50 -4.33 0.08 11.02
C THR A 50 -4.06 -1.02 12.04
N ARG A 51 -4.34 -0.76 13.32
CA ARG A 51 -4.18 -1.74 14.40
C ARG A 51 -5.50 -1.91 15.14
N VAL A 52 -5.86 -3.15 15.41
CA VAL A 52 -7.03 -3.47 16.25
C VAL A 52 -6.56 -3.62 17.70
N VAL A 53 -7.13 -2.85 18.61
CA VAL A 53 -6.79 -2.85 20.04
C VAL A 53 -8.04 -3.12 20.89
N PRO A 54 -7.94 -3.90 21.98
CA PRO A 54 -9.04 -4.07 22.91
C PRO A 54 -9.23 -2.79 23.75
N VAL A 55 -10.46 -2.30 23.83
CA VAL A 55 -10.87 -1.14 24.61
C VAL A 55 -12.00 -1.57 25.52
N VAL A 56 -11.86 -1.25 26.80
CA VAL A 56 -12.87 -1.54 27.82
C VAL A 56 -13.83 -0.36 27.89
N VAL A 57 -15.12 -0.60 27.67
CA VAL A 57 -16.19 0.40 27.72
C VAL A 57 -17.30 -0.05 28.65
N GLU A 58 -17.89 0.90 29.38
CA GLU A 58 -19.12 0.66 30.13
C GLU A 58 -20.31 0.84 29.20
N GLU A 59 -21.20 -0.15 29.18
CA GLU A 59 -22.44 -0.09 28.42
C GLU A 59 -23.63 -0.28 29.36
N GLU A 60 -24.69 0.49 29.15
CA GLU A 60 -25.97 0.22 29.80
C GLU A 60 -26.67 -0.92 29.06
N VAL A 61 -26.75 -2.06 29.70
CA VAL A 61 -27.48 -3.23 29.21
C VAL A 61 -28.74 -3.38 30.06
N ILE A 62 -29.89 -3.52 29.41
CA ILE A 62 -31.13 -3.83 30.12
C ILE A 62 -31.10 -5.32 30.46
N VAL A 63 -30.91 -5.63 31.74
CA VAL A 63 -30.95 -7.00 32.27
C VAL A 63 -32.19 -7.08 33.16
N ASN A 64 -33.15 -7.93 32.78
CA ASN A 64 -34.43 -8.10 33.48
C ASN A 64 -35.24 -6.80 33.65
N GLY A 65 -35.23 -5.92 32.64
CA GLY A 65 -36.02 -4.67 32.64
C GLY A 65 -35.40 -3.52 33.43
N GLN A 66 -34.21 -3.69 34.01
CA GLN A 66 -33.45 -2.61 34.64
C GLN A 66 -32.16 -2.31 33.85
N ALA A 67 -31.83 -1.04 33.68
CA ALA A 67 -30.56 -0.63 33.09
C ALA A 67 -29.41 -0.91 34.08
N GLN A 68 -28.45 -1.74 33.67
CA GLN A 68 -27.23 -2.03 34.43
C GLN A 68 -26.01 -1.63 33.61
N LYS A 69 -25.02 -0.99 34.23
CA LYS A 69 -23.72 -0.72 33.60
C LYS A 69 -22.88 -1.99 33.64
N VAL A 70 -22.54 -2.52 32.46
CA VAL A 70 -21.68 -3.69 32.29
C VAL A 70 -20.40 -3.26 31.59
N THR A 71 -19.26 -3.71 32.10
CA THR A 71 -17.96 -3.49 31.48
C THR A 71 -17.76 -4.51 30.36
N VAL A 72 -17.69 -4.06 29.11
CA VAL A 72 -17.51 -4.89 27.92
C VAL A 72 -16.18 -4.55 27.27
N THR A 73 -15.40 -5.58 26.89
CA THR A 73 -14.21 -5.38 26.06
C THR A 73 -14.62 -5.39 24.59
N LYS A 74 -14.42 -4.27 23.90
CA LYS A 74 -14.65 -4.14 22.46
C LYS A 74 -13.32 -4.03 21.73
N TYR A 75 -13.29 -4.46 20.48
CA TYR A 75 -12.13 -4.25 19.61
C TYR A 75 -12.34 -2.98 18.82
N GLN A 76 -11.41 -2.03 18.98
CA GLN A 76 -11.42 -0.77 18.25
C GLN A 76 -10.25 -0.71 17.28
N THR A 77 -10.53 -0.20 16.09
CA THR A 77 -9.52 0.08 15.08
C THR A 77 -8.89 1.44 15.35
N VAL A 78 -7.58 1.47 15.56
CA VAL A 78 -6.78 2.69 15.71
C VAL A 78 -5.79 2.83 14.56
N LEU A 79 -5.56 4.07 14.14
CA LEU A 79 -4.54 4.41 13.15
C LEU A 79 -3.25 4.77 13.88
N GLU A 80 -2.15 4.10 13.54
CA GLU A 80 -0.83 4.33 14.12
C GLU A 80 0.15 4.73 13.02
N GLN A 81 0.90 5.80 13.21
CA GLN A 81 1.99 6.17 12.30
C GLN A 81 3.27 5.45 12.70
N ARG A 82 3.96 4.84 11.74
CA ARG A 82 5.22 4.14 11.94
C ARG A 82 6.25 4.54 10.90
N PHE A 83 7.51 4.48 11.30
CA PHE A 83 8.62 4.53 10.36
C PHE A 83 8.87 3.14 9.80
N GLN A 84 8.80 3.02 8.47
CA GLN A 84 9.17 1.81 7.76
C GLN A 84 10.44 2.08 6.95
N ALA A 85 11.49 1.30 7.19
CA ALA A 85 12.72 1.36 6.41
C ALA A 85 12.70 0.29 5.32
N ILE A 86 13.12 0.66 4.11
CA ILE A 86 13.45 -0.26 3.02
C ILE A 86 14.94 -0.18 2.76
N ASN A 87 15.59 -1.34 2.67
CA ASN A 87 16.99 -1.41 2.26
C ASN A 87 17.09 -1.28 0.73
N ALA A 88 17.65 -0.18 0.27
CA ALA A 88 17.80 0.13 -1.16
C ALA A 88 18.85 -0.75 -1.84
N ALA A 89 19.83 -1.31 -1.11
CA ALA A 89 20.84 -2.19 -1.69
C ALA A 89 20.29 -3.58 -2.01
N SER A 90 19.29 -4.07 -1.24
CA SER A 90 18.59 -5.32 -1.53
C SER A 90 17.33 -5.15 -2.40
N SER A 91 16.97 -3.90 -2.73
CA SER A 91 15.82 -3.58 -3.58
C SER A 91 16.27 -3.29 -5.01
N ARG A 92 15.38 -3.51 -5.98
CA ARG A 92 15.57 -2.97 -7.34
C ARG A 92 14.94 -1.59 -7.39
N VAL A 93 15.67 -0.60 -7.90
CA VAL A 93 15.13 0.73 -8.14
C VAL A 93 15.17 0.99 -9.64
N ILE A 94 14.00 1.28 -10.21
CA ILE A 94 13.84 1.51 -11.65
C ILE A 94 13.26 2.91 -11.91
N THR A 95 13.46 3.40 -13.13
CA THR A 95 12.72 4.54 -13.67
C THR A 95 11.33 4.12 -14.14
N THR A 96 10.45 5.07 -14.44
CA THR A 96 9.15 4.79 -15.06
C THR A 96 9.25 4.13 -16.44
N ALA A 97 10.39 4.25 -17.12
CA ALA A 97 10.69 3.54 -18.35
C ALA A 97 11.13 2.06 -18.12
N GLY A 98 11.19 1.60 -16.87
CA GLY A 98 11.60 0.24 -16.53
C GLY A 98 13.11 0.04 -16.42
N GLN A 99 13.92 1.10 -16.59
CA GLN A 99 15.36 1.01 -16.53
C GLN A 99 15.84 0.94 -15.08
N GLN A 100 16.61 -0.09 -14.73
CA GLN A 100 17.24 -0.20 -13.41
C GLN A 100 18.35 0.85 -13.24
N LEU A 101 18.34 1.52 -12.09
CA LEU A 101 19.35 2.51 -11.72
C LEU A 101 20.43 1.89 -10.83
N PRO A 102 21.71 2.25 -11.04
CA PRO A 102 22.76 1.93 -10.09
C PRO A 102 22.56 2.71 -8.79
N ILE A 103 23.01 2.13 -7.67
CA ILE A 103 22.74 2.65 -6.32
C ILE A 103 23.21 4.10 -6.12
N ASP A 104 24.33 4.50 -6.72
CA ASP A 104 24.83 5.88 -6.63
C ASP A 104 23.89 6.89 -7.28
N GLN A 105 23.22 6.51 -8.37
CA GLN A 105 22.22 7.35 -9.02
C GLN A 105 20.94 7.43 -8.20
N VAL A 106 20.55 6.35 -7.52
CA VAL A 106 19.44 6.35 -6.57
C VAL A 106 19.69 7.38 -5.48
N TRP A 107 20.89 7.39 -4.87
CA TRP A 107 21.24 8.32 -3.80
C TRP A 107 21.40 9.79 -4.19
N LYS A 108 21.48 10.09 -5.49
CA LYS A 108 21.44 11.45 -6.03
C LYS A 108 20.01 11.98 -6.17
N ARG A 109 19.04 11.08 -6.39
CA ARG A 109 17.64 11.42 -6.68
C ARG A 109 16.73 11.29 -5.46
N VAL A 110 16.93 10.25 -4.64
CA VAL A 110 16.15 10.03 -3.42
C VAL A 110 16.64 10.95 -2.31
N LYS A 111 15.78 11.86 -1.88
CA LYS A 111 15.97 12.76 -0.73
C LYS A 111 14.68 12.83 0.10
N ALA A 112 14.79 13.31 1.33
CA ALA A 112 13.62 13.60 2.15
C ALA A 112 12.61 14.49 1.40
N ASN A 113 11.33 14.29 1.66
CA ASN A 113 10.20 14.96 1.02
C ASN A 113 10.06 14.67 -0.49
N THR A 114 10.71 13.63 -1.02
CA THR A 114 10.47 13.16 -2.39
C THR A 114 9.39 12.09 -2.41
N VAL A 115 8.50 12.14 -3.39
CA VAL A 115 7.51 11.08 -3.62
C VAL A 115 8.13 10.00 -4.49
N VAL A 116 8.01 8.75 -4.06
CA VAL A 116 8.43 7.57 -4.83
C VAL A 116 7.27 6.58 -4.92
N ALA A 117 7.30 5.72 -5.92
CA ALA A 117 6.38 4.59 -6.02
C ALA A 117 7.06 3.35 -5.41
N VAL A 118 6.33 2.58 -4.62
CA VAL A 118 6.83 1.35 -3.98
C VAL A 118 5.94 0.19 -4.40
N SER A 119 6.55 -0.89 -4.90
CA SER A 119 5.82 -2.11 -5.19
C SER A 119 5.52 -2.88 -3.90
N ASP A 120 4.25 -3.17 -3.64
CA ASP A 120 3.84 -3.87 -2.41
C ASP A 120 4.02 -5.39 -2.50
N ASN A 121 4.18 -5.95 -3.72
CA ASN A 121 4.32 -7.40 -3.95
C ASN A 121 5.72 -7.83 -4.43
N GLY A 122 6.68 -6.90 -4.53
CA GLY A 122 8.04 -7.17 -5.02
C GLY A 122 8.16 -7.44 -6.52
N ALA A 123 7.06 -7.32 -7.29
CA ALA A 123 7.05 -7.39 -8.75
C ALA A 123 7.19 -5.98 -9.37
N VAL A 124 7.59 -5.92 -10.63
CA VAL A 124 7.57 -4.66 -11.40
C VAL A 124 6.10 -4.29 -11.65
N PRO A 125 5.64 -3.07 -11.30
CA PRO A 125 4.29 -2.64 -11.61
C PRO A 125 3.98 -2.70 -13.11
N ALA A 126 2.73 -2.98 -13.47
CA ALA A 126 2.33 -3.03 -14.88
C ALA A 126 2.61 -1.69 -15.59
N ALA A 127 2.92 -1.76 -16.88
CA ALA A 127 3.35 -0.59 -17.67
C ALA A 127 2.35 0.57 -17.65
N ALA A 128 1.04 0.28 -17.54
CA ALA A 128 0.02 1.32 -17.42
C ALA A 128 0.16 2.14 -16.12
N TYR A 129 0.51 1.51 -14.99
CA TYR A 129 0.81 2.23 -13.76
C TYR A 129 2.08 3.06 -13.89
N LEU A 130 3.12 2.53 -14.54
CA LEU A 130 4.38 3.26 -14.74
C LEU A 130 4.19 4.50 -15.63
N LYS A 131 3.36 4.40 -16.68
CA LYS A 131 3.02 5.52 -17.57
C LYS A 131 2.24 6.64 -16.88
N ALA A 132 1.53 6.33 -15.79
CA ALA A 132 0.78 7.32 -15.02
C ALA A 132 1.66 8.12 -14.04
N LEU A 133 2.90 7.68 -13.80
CA LEU A 133 3.84 8.36 -12.92
C LEU A 133 4.60 9.45 -13.68
N SER A 134 5.03 10.50 -12.97
CA SER A 134 5.98 11.48 -13.52
C SER A 134 7.26 10.78 -13.98
N VAL A 135 7.88 11.28 -15.06
CA VAL A 135 9.12 10.73 -15.64
C VAL A 135 10.26 10.66 -14.61
N ASP A 136 10.26 11.60 -13.66
CA ASP A 136 11.28 11.67 -12.60
C ASP A 136 10.99 10.77 -11.39
N THR A 137 9.80 10.16 -11.31
CA THR A 137 9.43 9.29 -10.19
C THR A 137 10.25 8.00 -10.24
N LEU A 138 10.89 7.68 -9.11
CA LEU A 138 11.56 6.40 -8.93
C LEU A 138 10.56 5.36 -8.43
N VAL A 139 10.72 4.13 -8.92
CA VAL A 139 9.96 2.97 -8.49
C VAL A 139 10.87 2.03 -7.73
N ILE A 140 10.57 1.82 -6.45
CA ILE A 140 11.30 0.93 -5.54
C ILE A 140 10.57 -0.40 -5.48
N ILE A 141 11.29 -1.46 -5.80
CA ILE A 141 10.78 -2.83 -5.79
C ILE A 141 11.54 -3.58 -4.70
N PRO A 142 10.96 -3.73 -3.50
CA PRO A 142 11.59 -4.45 -2.41
C PRO A 142 11.75 -5.94 -2.78
N PRO A 143 12.70 -6.65 -2.13
CA PRO A 143 12.77 -8.09 -2.28
C PRO A 143 11.44 -8.73 -1.82
N PRO A 144 11.01 -9.84 -2.44
CA PRO A 144 9.83 -10.58 -1.96
C PRO A 144 9.97 -10.88 -0.47
N ALA A 145 8.88 -10.71 0.28
CA ALA A 145 8.86 -11.08 1.69
C ALA A 145 9.25 -12.57 1.82
N ALA A 146 10.21 -12.86 2.67
CA ALA A 146 10.54 -14.25 2.98
C ALA A 146 9.28 -14.92 3.54
N LEU A 147 8.95 -16.10 3.03
CA LEU A 147 7.87 -16.91 3.56
C LEU A 147 8.23 -17.26 5.01
N VAL A 148 7.57 -16.62 5.97
CA VAL A 148 7.68 -17.01 7.37
C VAL A 148 7.05 -18.41 7.47
N PRO A 149 7.77 -19.43 7.98
CA PRO A 149 7.21 -20.76 8.17
C PRO A 149 5.91 -20.64 8.96
N ALA A 150 4.86 -21.34 8.53
CA ALA A 150 3.61 -21.35 9.27
C ALA A 150 3.88 -21.79 10.72
N PRO A 151 3.23 -21.16 11.72
CA PRO A 151 3.32 -21.63 13.10
C PRO A 151 2.96 -23.12 13.14
N PRO A 152 3.65 -23.94 13.96
CA PRO A 152 3.30 -25.34 14.11
C PRO A 152 1.82 -25.44 14.50
N VAL A 153 1.07 -26.31 13.81
CA VAL A 153 -0.33 -26.55 14.12
C VAL A 153 -0.42 -26.99 15.59
N PRO A 154 -1.22 -26.32 16.45
CA PRO A 154 -1.38 -26.74 17.83
C PRO A 154 -1.80 -28.21 17.88
N ALA A 155 -1.19 -28.98 18.78
CA ALA A 155 -1.58 -30.38 18.97
C ALA A 155 -3.10 -30.45 19.22
N PRO A 156 -3.81 -31.44 18.62
CA PRO A 156 -5.23 -31.61 18.85
C PRO A 156 -5.49 -31.74 20.35
N LYS A 157 -6.42 -30.92 20.88
CA LYS A 157 -6.83 -31.01 22.28
C LYS A 157 -7.28 -32.45 22.57
N PRO A 158 -6.82 -33.09 23.65
CA PRO A 158 -7.28 -34.42 24.02
C PRO A 158 -8.80 -34.45 24.08
N LYS A 159 -9.41 -35.39 23.35
CA LYS A 159 -10.87 -35.60 23.40
C LYS A 159 -11.22 -35.99 24.84
N ARG A 160 -11.89 -35.11 25.59
CA ARG A 160 -12.43 -35.48 26.90
C ARG A 160 -13.40 -36.65 26.67
N LEU A 161 -13.08 -37.80 27.24
CA LEU A 161 -14.02 -38.91 27.30
C LEU A 161 -15.24 -38.48 28.13
N PRO A 162 -16.45 -38.87 27.75
CA PRO A 162 -17.62 -38.63 28.58
C PRO A 162 -17.43 -39.28 29.96
N PRO A 163 -17.99 -38.69 31.02
CA PRO A 163 -17.95 -39.28 32.36
C PRO A 163 -18.60 -40.67 32.31
N VAL A 164 -17.88 -41.68 32.83
CA VAL A 164 -18.45 -43.01 33.08
C VAL A 164 -19.53 -42.84 34.15
N LYS A 165 -20.78 -43.14 33.82
CA LYS A 165 -21.84 -43.25 34.84
C LYS A 165 -21.55 -44.49 35.67
N VAL A 166 -21.34 -44.32 36.97
CA VAL A 166 -21.27 -45.38 37.99
C VAL A 166 -22.68 -45.63 38.51
#